data_AF-A6W314-F1
#
_entry.id   AF-A6W314-F1
#
_cell.length_a   1.000
_cell.length_b   1.000
_cell.length_c   1.000
_cell.angle_alpha   90.00
_cell.angle_beta   90.00
_cell.angle_gamma   90.00
#
_symmetry.space_group_name_H-M   'P 1'
#
loop_
_entity.id
_entity.type
_entity.pdbx_description
1 polymer ?
#
loop_
_entity_poly.entity_id
_entity_poly.type
_entity_poly.pdbx_seq_one_letter_code
_entity_poly.pdbx_strand_id
1 'polypeptide(L)'
;MPLSNTQIRYYDSKVLRLPKEKREAYNAQVDRLISALRKTLKEQDKITIKRVVKAGSFAKHTILRKTSDSPVDVDVVFYISGKKVAEESYDSLSQKIHDALLTLYPNKAVEDFKIQRKAATVTFVGSGLDVDIVPVIENPDKEGYGWQFDRFDRSKTETCAPCQIKFVKDRKDEDPDFRTLVRLAKRWRNNMECPLKSFHIELIMAHVLEVNGKEGTLEKRFMDFLLYIAESELLEVISFPENRIVPSFNDLVVILDPVCDTNNVASRITEDERKEIVRLADESWATANFASVEGDYDLWKELFGRLFKVEDAAS
;
A
#
# COMPACT_ATOMS: atom_id res chain seq x y z
N MET A 1 -0.28 0.21 -32.66
CA MET A 1 -1.47 -0.49 -32.12
C MET A 1 -1.48 -0.32 -30.61
N PRO A 2 -2.65 -0.22 -29.97
CA PRO A 2 -2.77 -0.21 -28.52
C PRO A 2 -2.14 -1.47 -27.88
N LEU A 3 -1.70 -1.35 -26.64
CA LEU A 3 -1.20 -2.45 -25.82
C LEU A 3 -2.28 -3.53 -25.64
N SER A 4 -1.93 -4.75 -26.01
CA SER A 4 -2.77 -5.91 -25.72
C SER A 4 -2.72 -6.26 -24.23
N ASN A 5 -3.78 -6.94 -23.76
CA ASN A 5 -3.81 -7.49 -22.39
C ASN A 5 -2.64 -8.45 -22.13
N THR A 6 -2.20 -9.19 -23.15
CA THR A 6 -1.04 -10.09 -23.05
C THR A 6 0.25 -9.32 -22.78
N GLN A 7 0.48 -8.22 -23.51
CA GLN A 7 1.65 -7.36 -23.31
C GLN A 7 1.66 -6.73 -21.92
N ILE A 8 0.51 -6.25 -21.43
CA ILE A 8 0.42 -5.67 -20.07
C ILE A 8 0.65 -6.74 -19.00
N ARG A 9 0.07 -7.93 -19.14
CA ARG A 9 0.32 -9.05 -18.21
C ARG A 9 1.77 -9.54 -18.24
N TYR A 10 2.42 -9.48 -19.41
CA TYR A 10 3.85 -9.73 -19.52
C TYR A 10 4.63 -8.70 -18.70
N TYR A 11 4.39 -7.40 -18.94
CA TYR A 11 5.05 -6.32 -18.22
C TYR A 11 4.90 -6.49 -16.70
N ASP A 12 3.68 -6.78 -16.25
CA ASP A 12 3.39 -7.05 -14.85
C ASP A 12 4.18 -8.25 -14.30
N SER A 13 4.07 -9.42 -14.93
CA SER A 13 4.67 -10.65 -14.42
C SER A 13 6.20 -10.66 -14.49
N LYS A 14 6.79 -10.01 -15.50
CA LYS A 14 8.23 -10.06 -15.77
C LYS A 14 9.00 -8.87 -15.20
N VAL A 15 8.35 -7.71 -15.04
CA VAL A 15 9.02 -6.48 -14.60
C VAL A 15 8.46 -5.98 -13.28
N LEU A 16 7.14 -5.76 -13.18
CA LEU A 16 6.55 -5.09 -12.02
C LEU A 16 6.45 -5.97 -10.78
N ARG A 17 6.00 -7.21 -10.94
CA ARG A 17 5.64 -8.07 -9.82
C ARG A 17 6.88 -8.64 -9.15
N LEU A 18 6.86 -8.68 -7.82
CA LEU A 18 7.85 -9.41 -7.04
C LEU A 18 7.83 -10.90 -7.41
N PRO A 19 8.95 -11.50 -7.86
CA PRO A 19 9.01 -12.91 -8.21
C PRO A 19 8.69 -13.83 -7.02
N LYS A 20 8.12 -15.00 -7.31
CA LYS A 20 7.71 -15.99 -6.30
C LYS A 20 8.86 -16.37 -5.36
N GLU A 21 10.02 -16.70 -5.90
CA GLU A 21 11.21 -17.10 -5.12
C GLU A 21 11.66 -15.99 -4.15
N LYS A 22 11.67 -14.73 -4.61
CA LYS A 22 12.00 -13.59 -3.74
C LYS A 22 10.94 -13.36 -2.67
N ARG A 23 9.67 -13.53 -3.02
CA ARG A 23 8.56 -13.46 -2.04
C ARG A 23 8.72 -14.52 -0.96
N GLU A 24 9.05 -15.77 -1.32
CA GLU A 24 9.29 -16.86 -0.38
C GLU A 24 10.49 -16.57 0.54
N ALA A 25 11.59 -16.05 -0.02
CA ALA A 25 12.76 -15.65 0.76
C ALA A 25 12.44 -14.53 1.77
N TYR A 26 11.74 -13.48 1.35
CA TYR A 26 11.32 -12.40 2.25
C TYR A 26 10.34 -12.90 3.31
N ASN A 27 9.42 -13.78 2.94
CA ASN A 27 8.48 -14.39 3.88
C ASN A 27 9.20 -15.12 5.01
N ALA A 28 10.17 -15.98 4.66
CA ALA A 28 10.97 -16.72 5.63
C ALA A 28 11.85 -15.81 6.51
N GLN A 29 12.40 -14.73 5.94
CA GLN A 29 13.16 -13.74 6.71
C GLN A 29 12.29 -13.02 7.73
N VAL A 30 11.09 -12.59 7.33
CA VAL A 30 10.14 -11.91 8.20
C VAL A 30 9.65 -12.85 9.30
N ASP A 31 9.44 -14.15 9.02
CA ASP A 31 9.06 -15.12 10.05
C ASP A 31 10.10 -15.28 11.15
N ARG A 32 11.40 -15.31 10.78
CA ARG A 32 12.49 -15.34 11.76
C ARG A 32 12.51 -14.08 12.63
N LEU A 33 12.34 -12.91 12.02
CA LEU A 33 12.25 -11.64 12.74
C LEU A 33 11.05 -11.64 13.71
N ILE A 34 9.86 -12.02 13.26
CA ILE A 34 8.66 -12.08 14.10
C ILE A 34 8.88 -12.99 15.31
N SER A 35 9.41 -14.19 15.09
CA SER A 35 9.64 -15.17 16.16
C SER A 35 10.59 -14.60 17.23
N ALA A 36 11.72 -14.03 16.79
CA ALA A 36 12.71 -13.50 17.71
C ALA A 36 12.22 -12.23 18.44
N LEU A 37 11.60 -11.29 17.72
CA LEU A 37 11.12 -10.03 18.28
C LEU A 37 9.99 -10.28 19.31
N ARG A 38 9.10 -11.25 19.06
CA ARG A 38 8.07 -11.64 20.05
C ARG A 38 8.68 -12.12 21.37
N LYS A 39 9.78 -12.89 21.30
CA LYS A 39 10.48 -13.38 22.49
C LYS A 39 11.11 -12.20 23.25
N THR A 40 11.85 -11.34 22.55
CA THR A 40 12.51 -10.17 23.14
C THR A 40 11.52 -9.24 23.85
N LEU A 41 10.43 -8.86 23.19
CA LEU A 41 9.40 -7.96 23.76
C LEU A 41 8.70 -8.55 24.99
N LYS A 42 8.52 -9.88 25.03
CA LYS A 42 7.96 -10.57 26.20
C LYS A 42 8.94 -10.58 27.37
N GLU A 43 10.23 -10.76 27.10
CA GLU A 43 11.27 -10.84 28.13
C GLU A 43 11.57 -9.46 28.75
N GLN A 44 11.78 -8.44 27.91
CA GLN A 44 12.16 -7.08 28.29
C GLN A 44 10.99 -6.28 28.89
N ASP A 45 9.88 -6.16 28.17
CA ASP A 45 8.80 -5.21 28.50
C ASP A 45 7.51 -5.87 29.00
N LYS A 46 7.51 -7.20 29.10
CA LYS A 46 6.32 -8.01 29.40
C LYS A 46 5.16 -7.73 28.43
N ILE A 47 5.47 -7.33 27.20
CA ILE A 47 4.48 -7.11 26.14
C ILE A 47 4.01 -8.47 25.63
N THR A 48 2.70 -8.70 25.66
CA THR A 48 2.08 -9.89 25.10
C THR A 48 1.53 -9.58 23.71
N ILE A 49 2.08 -10.22 22.70
CA ILE A 49 1.60 -10.15 21.32
C ILE A 49 0.69 -11.36 21.09
N LYS A 50 -0.61 -11.11 20.96
CA LYS A 50 -1.61 -12.16 20.77
C LYS A 50 -1.65 -12.65 19.32
N ARG A 51 -1.50 -11.73 18.36
CA ARG A 51 -1.50 -12.03 16.94
C ARG A 51 -0.49 -11.17 16.19
N VAL A 52 0.06 -11.74 15.13
CA VAL A 52 0.89 -11.02 14.16
C VAL A 52 0.29 -11.23 12.78
N VAL A 53 0.15 -10.15 12.00
CA VAL A 53 -0.37 -10.19 10.63
C VAL A 53 0.65 -9.53 9.71
N LYS A 54 1.17 -10.27 8.73
CA LYS A 54 1.88 -9.65 7.59
C LYS A 54 0.84 -8.89 6.77
N ALA A 55 1.09 -7.63 6.51
CA ALA A 55 0.11 -6.70 5.97
C ALA A 55 0.66 -5.98 4.72
N GLY A 56 0.02 -4.86 4.38
CA GLY A 56 0.44 -3.97 3.31
C GLY A 56 0.50 -4.62 1.93
N SER A 57 1.28 -3.99 1.06
CA SER A 57 1.33 -4.37 -0.36
C SER A 57 1.89 -5.78 -0.56
N PHE A 58 2.76 -6.24 0.35
CA PHE A 58 3.25 -7.60 0.35
C PHE A 58 2.09 -8.58 0.55
N ALA A 59 1.30 -8.48 1.63
CA ALA A 59 0.20 -9.41 1.89
C ALA A 59 -0.94 -9.30 0.86
N LYS A 60 -1.19 -8.10 0.35
CA LYS A 60 -2.19 -7.82 -0.69
C LYS A 60 -1.78 -8.31 -2.09
N HIS A 61 -0.54 -8.76 -2.25
CA HIS A 61 0.08 -9.11 -3.54
C HIS A 61 0.12 -7.94 -4.54
N THR A 62 0.21 -6.70 -4.06
CA THR A 62 0.31 -5.47 -4.86
C THR A 62 1.70 -4.82 -4.77
N ILE A 63 2.66 -5.49 -4.13
CA ILE A 63 4.05 -5.05 -4.02
C ILE A 63 4.74 -5.01 -5.39
N LEU A 64 5.54 -3.97 -5.62
CA LEU A 64 6.41 -3.86 -6.79
C LEU A 64 7.75 -4.55 -6.53
N ARG A 65 8.40 -5.02 -7.60
CA ARG A 65 9.78 -5.47 -7.55
C ARG A 65 10.68 -4.29 -7.18
N LYS A 66 11.71 -4.58 -6.38
CA LYS A 66 12.72 -3.61 -6.00
C LYS A 66 13.35 -2.94 -7.23
N THR A 67 13.33 -1.63 -7.27
CA THR A 67 14.12 -0.77 -8.16
C THR A 67 14.76 0.36 -7.32
N SER A 68 15.59 1.22 -7.92
CA SER A 68 16.07 2.44 -7.23
C SER A 68 14.92 3.26 -6.66
N ASP A 69 13.82 3.34 -7.42
CA ASP A 69 12.69 4.22 -7.13
C ASP A 69 11.52 3.46 -6.48
N SER A 70 11.71 2.18 -6.14
CA SER A 70 10.71 1.34 -5.48
C SER A 70 11.40 0.46 -4.44
N PRO A 71 11.53 0.92 -3.17
CA PRO A 71 11.96 0.05 -2.09
C PRO A 71 10.98 -1.11 -1.90
N VAL A 72 11.43 -2.15 -1.22
CA VAL A 72 10.59 -3.29 -0.86
C VAL A 72 10.45 -3.31 0.65
N ASP A 73 9.23 -3.06 1.09
CA ASP A 73 8.78 -3.10 2.46
C ASP A 73 7.84 -4.30 2.70
N VAL A 74 7.92 -4.88 3.90
CA VAL A 74 6.92 -5.79 4.43
C VAL A 74 6.38 -5.22 5.73
N ASP A 75 5.12 -4.83 5.72
CA ASP A 75 4.41 -4.45 6.93
C ASP A 75 4.08 -5.67 7.78
N VAL A 76 4.27 -5.54 9.09
CA VAL A 76 3.94 -6.56 10.07
C VAL A 76 3.21 -5.91 11.24
N VAL A 77 1.94 -6.24 11.40
CA VAL A 77 1.07 -5.69 12.44
C VAL A 77 1.11 -6.56 13.68
N PHE A 78 1.55 -6.00 14.79
CA PHE A 78 1.61 -6.66 16.09
C PHE A 78 0.39 -6.27 16.92
N TYR A 79 -0.52 -7.22 17.14
CA TYR A 79 -1.68 -7.06 18.01
C TYR A 79 -1.28 -7.33 19.45
N ILE A 80 -1.19 -6.26 20.23
CA ILE A 80 -0.76 -6.26 21.62
C ILE A 80 -2.00 -6.41 22.52
N SER A 81 -1.98 -7.42 23.40
CA SER A 81 -3.09 -7.74 24.32
C SER A 81 -2.79 -7.29 25.75
N GLY A 82 -3.85 -7.07 26.53
CA GLY A 82 -3.74 -6.79 27.98
C GLY A 82 -3.27 -5.37 28.32
N LYS A 83 -3.06 -4.51 27.31
CA LYS A 83 -2.82 -3.08 27.49
C LYS A 83 -4.14 -2.34 27.39
N LYS A 84 -4.49 -1.52 28.39
CA LYS A 84 -5.69 -0.68 28.29
C LYS A 84 -5.40 0.52 27.38
N VAL A 85 -6.33 0.76 26.45
CA VAL A 85 -6.29 1.89 25.49
C VAL A 85 -6.13 3.25 26.17
N ALA A 86 -6.55 3.38 27.44
CA ALA A 86 -6.52 4.64 28.21
C ALA A 86 -5.31 4.81 29.15
N GLU A 87 -4.54 3.75 29.43
CA GLU A 87 -3.50 3.78 30.50
C GLU A 87 -2.06 3.81 29.96
N GLU A 88 -1.84 3.59 28.66
CA GLU A 88 -0.49 3.63 28.06
C GLU A 88 -0.30 4.85 27.15
N SER A 89 0.80 5.57 27.32
CA SER A 89 1.29 6.47 26.28
C SER A 89 1.87 5.63 25.14
N TYR A 90 1.16 5.58 24.02
CA TYR A 90 1.55 4.85 22.81
C TYR A 90 2.93 5.25 22.27
N ASP A 91 3.41 6.47 22.56
CA ASP A 91 4.79 6.91 22.27
C ASP A 91 5.84 5.90 22.76
N SER A 92 5.51 5.11 23.80
CA SER A 92 6.37 4.03 24.30
C SER A 92 6.35 2.74 23.46
N LEU A 93 5.31 2.41 22.70
CA LEU A 93 5.21 1.10 22.02
C LEU A 93 6.14 1.00 20.81
N SER A 94 6.15 2.01 19.94
CA SER A 94 7.11 2.05 18.83
C SER A 94 8.54 2.15 19.34
N GLN A 95 8.78 2.87 20.45
CA GLN A 95 10.09 2.95 21.09
C GLN A 95 10.53 1.59 21.66
N LYS A 96 9.66 0.89 22.40
CA LYS A 96 9.97 -0.46 22.92
C LYS A 96 10.26 -1.46 21.81
N ILE A 97 9.51 -1.40 20.70
CA ILE A 97 9.80 -2.23 19.52
C ILE A 97 11.17 -1.88 18.94
N HIS A 98 11.48 -0.60 18.80
CA HIS A 98 12.77 -0.13 18.33
C HIS A 98 13.93 -0.60 19.23
N ASP A 99 13.79 -0.48 20.55
CA ASP A 99 14.81 -0.90 21.51
C ASP A 99 14.99 -2.43 21.53
N ALA A 100 13.89 -3.18 21.38
CA ALA A 100 13.92 -4.62 21.20
C ALA A 100 14.61 -5.03 19.88
N LEU A 101 14.44 -4.27 18.80
CA LEU A 101 15.13 -4.48 17.53
C LEU A 101 16.65 -4.24 17.66
N LEU A 102 17.06 -3.17 18.34
CA LEU A 102 18.48 -2.90 18.63
C LEU A 102 19.11 -4.01 19.47
N THR A 103 18.38 -4.51 20.47
CA THR A 103 18.84 -5.64 21.28
C THR A 103 18.98 -6.92 20.45
N LEU A 104 18.04 -7.18 19.53
CA LEU A 104 18.03 -8.38 18.72
C LEU A 104 19.17 -8.41 17.69
N TYR A 105 19.62 -7.24 17.24
CA TYR A 105 20.65 -7.10 16.21
C TYR A 105 21.77 -6.13 16.66
N PRO A 106 22.55 -6.48 17.70
CA PRO A 106 23.51 -5.56 18.31
C PRO A 106 24.68 -5.18 17.40
N ASN A 107 24.94 -5.99 16.36
CA ASN A 107 26.03 -5.76 15.39
C ASN A 107 25.55 -5.02 14.14
N LYS A 108 24.28 -4.61 14.08
CA LYS A 108 23.69 -3.91 12.94
C LYS A 108 23.80 -2.40 13.15
N ALA A 109 23.97 -1.65 12.07
CA ALA A 109 24.10 -0.19 12.13
C ALA A 109 22.82 0.43 12.71
N VAL A 110 22.97 1.45 13.57
CA VAL A 110 21.84 2.09 14.25
C VAL A 110 20.92 2.77 13.24
N GLU A 111 21.49 3.27 12.14
CA GLU A 111 20.80 3.94 11.04
C GLU A 111 19.85 3.01 10.27
N ASP A 112 20.03 1.69 10.41
CA ASP A 112 19.12 0.69 9.85
C ASP A 112 17.82 0.56 10.65
N PHE A 113 17.72 1.18 11.83
CA PHE A 113 16.54 1.20 12.68
C PHE A 113 15.93 2.61 12.69
N LYS A 114 14.62 2.70 12.41
CA LYS A 114 13.94 4.00 12.32
C LYS A 114 12.58 3.93 12.99
N ILE A 115 12.23 4.96 13.76
CA ILE A 115 10.87 5.13 14.27
C ILE A 115 10.10 6.01 13.28
N GLN A 116 9.11 5.42 12.64
CA GLN A 116 8.15 6.11 11.77
C GLN A 116 6.97 6.67 12.57
N ARG A 117 6.05 7.35 11.87
CA ARG A 117 4.81 7.91 12.44
C ARG A 117 3.92 6.87 13.12
N LYS A 118 3.87 5.64 12.58
CA LYS A 118 2.97 4.55 13.02
C LYS A 118 3.66 3.18 13.11
N ALA A 119 4.98 3.13 12.96
CA ALA A 119 5.75 1.89 12.88
C ALA A 119 7.16 2.08 13.44
N ALA A 120 7.82 0.98 13.78
CA ALA A 120 9.27 0.90 13.90
C ALA A 120 9.80 0.05 12.74
N THR A 121 10.79 0.55 12.02
CA THR A 121 11.37 -0.06 10.83
C THR A 121 12.74 -0.66 11.13
N VAL A 122 13.02 -1.82 10.54
CA VAL A 122 14.37 -2.37 10.41
C VAL A 122 14.71 -2.60 8.93
N THR A 123 15.85 -2.08 8.50
CA THR A 123 16.36 -2.13 7.13
C THR A 123 17.35 -3.30 7.00
N PHE A 124 17.06 -4.34 6.23
CA PHE A 124 18.00 -5.44 5.99
C PHE A 124 18.79 -5.21 4.70
N VAL A 125 19.87 -4.42 4.77
CA VAL A 125 20.74 -4.06 3.63
C VAL A 125 21.12 -5.27 2.76
N GLY A 126 21.51 -6.40 3.37
CA GLY A 126 21.96 -7.59 2.63
C GLY A 126 20.87 -8.25 1.77
N SER A 127 19.61 -8.25 2.21
CA SER A 127 18.49 -8.74 1.39
C SER A 127 17.77 -7.63 0.62
N GLY A 128 18.04 -6.38 0.98
CA GLY A 128 17.40 -5.20 0.42
C GLY A 128 15.94 -5.03 0.82
N LEU A 129 15.53 -5.61 1.96
CA LEU A 129 14.17 -5.64 2.49
C LEU A 129 14.07 -4.74 3.72
N ASP A 130 13.05 -3.89 3.74
CA ASP A 130 12.64 -3.16 4.94
C ASP A 130 11.45 -3.88 5.58
N VAL A 131 11.43 -3.95 6.92
CA VAL A 131 10.30 -4.51 7.66
C VAL A 131 9.76 -3.45 8.59
N ASP A 132 8.49 -3.10 8.40
CA ASP A 132 7.77 -2.10 9.19
C ASP A 132 6.91 -2.81 10.23
N ILE A 133 7.28 -2.69 11.50
CA ILE A 133 6.54 -3.28 12.61
C ILE A 133 5.55 -2.24 13.12
N VAL A 134 4.26 -2.50 12.90
CA VAL A 134 3.15 -1.61 13.27
C VAL A 134 2.51 -2.11 14.57
N PRO A 135 2.67 -1.40 15.70
CA PRO A 135 1.98 -1.76 16.94
C PRO A 135 0.51 -1.35 16.89
N VAL A 136 -0.36 -2.31 17.20
CA VAL A 136 -1.81 -2.13 17.34
C VAL A 136 -2.26 -2.69 18.68
N ILE A 137 -3.01 -1.90 19.46
CA ILE A 137 -3.64 -2.42 20.68
C ILE A 137 -4.89 -3.19 20.25
N GLU A 138 -4.95 -4.48 20.58
CA GLU A 138 -6.07 -5.34 20.16
C GLU A 138 -7.40 -4.81 20.69
N ASN A 139 -8.44 -4.83 19.84
CA ASN A 139 -9.82 -4.71 20.28
C ASN A 139 -10.33 -6.11 20.69
N PRO A 140 -10.59 -6.39 21.98
CA PRO A 140 -11.03 -7.70 22.44
C PRO A 140 -12.44 -8.05 21.95
N ASP A 141 -13.26 -7.05 21.62
CA ASP A 141 -14.68 -7.22 21.27
C ASP A 141 -14.89 -7.44 19.76
N LYS A 142 -13.83 -7.28 18.96
CA LYS A 142 -13.93 -7.29 17.49
C LYS A 142 -12.70 -7.96 16.88
N GLU A 143 -12.85 -9.25 16.54
CA GLU A 143 -11.75 -10.05 16.01
C GLU A 143 -11.14 -9.41 14.75
N GLY A 144 -9.80 -9.31 14.72
CA GLY A 144 -9.09 -8.69 13.60
C GLY A 144 -8.84 -7.20 13.79
N TYR A 145 -9.61 -6.54 14.65
CA TYR A 145 -9.52 -5.11 14.85
C TYR A 145 -8.59 -4.75 16.00
N GLY A 146 -8.12 -3.52 15.95
CA GLY A 146 -7.42 -2.87 17.04
C GLY A 146 -7.18 -1.41 16.77
N TRP A 147 -6.57 -0.75 17.74
CA TRP A 147 -6.30 0.68 17.72
C TRP A 147 -4.85 0.92 17.32
N GLN A 148 -4.68 1.55 16.16
CA GLN A 148 -3.41 2.12 15.73
C GLN A 148 -3.38 3.57 16.18
N PHE A 149 -2.22 4.05 16.58
CA PHE A 149 -2.08 5.44 17.02
C PHE A 149 -1.01 6.14 16.21
N ASP A 150 -1.15 7.44 16.16
CA ASP A 150 -0.25 8.33 15.46
C ASP A 150 0.70 8.98 16.46
N ARG A 151 2.01 8.81 16.26
CA ARG A 151 3.03 9.36 17.18
C ARG A 151 3.06 10.89 17.21
N PHE A 152 2.63 11.56 16.14
CA PHE A 152 2.75 13.03 16.06
C PHE A 152 1.51 13.73 16.59
N ASP A 153 0.33 13.36 16.13
CA ASP A 153 -0.93 14.02 16.50
C ASP A 153 -1.68 13.31 17.65
N ARG A 154 -1.17 12.16 18.10
CA ARG A 154 -1.74 11.31 19.17
C ARG A 154 -3.16 10.82 18.89
N SER A 155 -3.63 10.94 17.65
CA SER A 155 -4.90 10.36 17.23
C SER A 155 -4.82 8.83 17.31
N LYS A 156 -5.98 8.22 17.53
CA LYS A 156 -6.17 6.77 17.45
C LYS A 156 -7.20 6.47 16.38
N THR A 157 -6.91 5.47 15.57
CA THR A 157 -7.77 5.01 14.49
C THR A 157 -7.99 3.52 14.66
N GLU A 158 -9.26 3.08 14.64
CA GLU A 158 -9.54 1.65 14.58
C GLU A 158 -9.12 1.12 13.21
N THR A 159 -8.42 -0.01 13.19
CA THR A 159 -7.95 -0.64 11.96
C THR A 159 -8.09 -2.16 12.03
N CYS A 160 -8.18 -2.81 10.88
CA CYS A 160 -8.14 -4.27 10.75
C CYS A 160 -7.33 -4.64 9.51
N ALA A 161 -6.05 -4.97 9.71
CA ALA A 161 -5.17 -5.38 8.63
C ALA A 161 -5.70 -6.61 7.85
N PRO A 162 -6.23 -7.67 8.50
CA PRO A 162 -6.90 -8.77 7.79
C PRO A 162 -8.05 -8.31 6.89
N CYS A 163 -8.84 -7.34 7.34
CA CYS A 163 -9.98 -6.81 6.60
C CYS A 163 -9.52 -6.03 5.36
N GLN A 164 -8.47 -5.21 5.48
CA GLN A 164 -7.88 -4.50 4.33
C GLN A 164 -7.23 -5.46 3.32
N ILE A 165 -6.64 -6.59 3.78
CA ILE A 165 -6.14 -7.65 2.90
C ILE A 165 -7.32 -8.32 2.18
N LYS A 166 -8.40 -8.60 2.90
CA LYS A 166 -9.63 -9.20 2.35
C LYS A 166 -10.24 -8.28 1.28
N PHE A 167 -10.35 -6.99 1.54
CA PHE A 167 -10.87 -6.00 0.59
C PHE A 167 -10.20 -6.09 -0.79
N VAL A 168 -8.85 -6.08 -0.82
CA VAL A 168 -8.08 -6.22 -2.07
C VAL A 168 -8.19 -7.63 -2.67
N LYS A 169 -8.33 -8.67 -1.83
CA LYS A 169 -8.55 -10.04 -2.30
C LYS A 169 -9.91 -10.17 -2.99
N ASP A 170 -10.96 -9.60 -2.44
CA ASP A 170 -12.32 -9.70 -2.98
C ASP A 170 -12.39 -9.03 -4.36
N ARG A 171 -11.82 -7.82 -4.54
CA ARG A 171 -11.73 -7.18 -5.87
C ARG A 171 -10.90 -7.99 -6.87
N LYS A 172 -9.85 -8.68 -6.41
CA LYS A 172 -9.09 -9.62 -7.24
C LYS A 172 -9.91 -10.86 -7.63
N ASP A 173 -10.85 -11.29 -6.81
CA ASP A 173 -11.71 -12.44 -7.11
C ASP A 173 -12.82 -12.05 -8.09
N GLU A 174 -13.28 -10.80 -8.04
CA GLU A 174 -14.19 -10.21 -9.03
C GLU A 174 -13.50 -9.94 -10.38
N ASP A 175 -12.30 -9.36 -10.33
CA ASP A 175 -11.44 -9.09 -11.48
C ASP A 175 -10.02 -9.64 -11.27
N PRO A 176 -9.63 -10.73 -11.97
CA PRO A 176 -8.31 -11.31 -11.88
C PRO A 176 -7.15 -10.34 -12.18
N ASP A 177 -7.39 -9.28 -12.96
CA ASP A 177 -6.39 -8.28 -13.31
C ASP A 177 -6.36 -7.06 -12.39
N PHE A 178 -7.21 -7.00 -11.36
CA PHE A 178 -7.25 -5.87 -10.42
C PHE A 178 -5.87 -5.53 -9.84
N ARG A 179 -5.13 -6.56 -9.40
CA ARG A 179 -3.79 -6.39 -8.85
C ARG A 179 -2.75 -5.97 -9.90
N THR A 180 -2.98 -6.32 -11.16
CA THR A 180 -2.15 -5.87 -12.29
C THR A 180 -2.33 -4.37 -12.48
N LEU A 181 -3.57 -3.89 -12.53
CA LEU A 181 -3.90 -2.47 -12.65
C LEU A 181 -3.35 -1.65 -11.47
N VAL A 182 -3.49 -2.15 -10.23
CA VAL A 182 -2.88 -1.50 -9.05
C VAL A 182 -1.35 -1.39 -9.20
N ARG A 183 -0.66 -2.41 -9.70
CA ARG A 183 0.80 -2.34 -9.89
C ARG A 183 1.19 -1.39 -11.02
N LEU A 184 0.42 -1.29 -12.10
CA LEU A 184 0.60 -0.28 -13.13
C LEU A 184 0.47 1.13 -12.55
N ALA A 185 -0.62 1.41 -11.84
CA ALA A 185 -0.85 2.70 -11.20
C ALA A 185 0.22 3.04 -10.16
N LYS A 186 0.71 2.08 -9.38
CA LYS A 186 1.85 2.30 -8.48
C LYS A 186 3.15 2.60 -9.23
N ARG A 187 3.41 1.93 -10.37
CA ARG A 187 4.58 2.21 -11.20
C ARG A 187 4.50 3.61 -11.80
N TRP A 188 3.35 3.97 -12.36
CA TRP A 188 3.05 5.32 -12.85
C TRP A 188 3.31 6.36 -11.75
N ARG A 189 2.69 6.18 -10.58
CA ARG A 189 2.87 7.08 -9.44
C ARG A 189 4.34 7.28 -9.08
N ASN A 190 5.12 6.20 -9.04
CA ASN A 190 6.54 6.28 -8.72
C ASN A 190 7.35 7.01 -9.81
N ASN A 191 7.05 6.79 -11.09
CA ASN A 191 7.78 7.40 -12.20
C ASN A 191 7.44 8.89 -12.37
N MET A 192 6.18 9.25 -12.19
CA MET A 192 5.68 10.62 -12.27
C MET A 192 5.85 11.40 -10.96
N GLU A 193 6.46 10.79 -9.94
CA GLU A 193 6.61 11.36 -8.59
C GLU A 193 5.30 11.87 -7.97
N CYS A 194 4.17 11.27 -8.36
CA CYS A 194 2.84 11.66 -7.90
C CYS A 194 2.67 11.41 -6.38
N PRO A 195 2.08 12.35 -5.61
CA PRO A 195 2.04 12.27 -4.15
C PRO A 195 1.01 11.26 -3.60
N LEU A 196 0.25 10.56 -4.46
CA LEU A 196 -0.65 9.49 -4.04
C LEU A 196 0.09 8.38 -3.27
N LYS A 197 -0.50 7.94 -2.16
CA LYS A 197 -0.03 6.76 -1.43
C LYS A 197 -0.53 5.48 -2.09
N SER A 198 0.18 4.37 -1.88
CA SER A 198 -0.22 3.06 -2.41
C SER A 198 -1.63 2.66 -1.99
N PHE A 199 -2.06 3.00 -0.77
CA PHE A 199 -3.42 2.70 -0.34
C PHE A 199 -4.46 3.57 -1.04
N HIS A 200 -4.17 4.84 -1.34
CA HIS A 200 -5.08 5.68 -2.15
C HIS A 200 -5.28 5.06 -3.53
N ILE A 201 -4.20 4.59 -4.18
CA ILE A 201 -4.28 3.91 -5.48
C ILE A 201 -5.15 2.65 -5.41
N GLU A 202 -4.97 1.82 -4.38
CA GLU A 202 -5.79 0.61 -4.20
C GLU A 202 -7.29 0.94 -4.06
N LEU A 203 -7.63 2.02 -3.35
CA LEU A 203 -9.00 2.44 -3.12
C LEU A 203 -9.63 3.12 -4.34
N ILE A 204 -8.91 4.03 -5.00
CA ILE A 204 -9.37 4.67 -6.24
C ILE A 204 -9.57 3.60 -7.34
N MET A 205 -8.63 2.65 -7.49
CA MET A 205 -8.78 1.57 -8.46
C MET A 205 -9.98 0.66 -8.12
N ALA A 206 -10.24 0.39 -6.84
CA ALA A 206 -11.43 -0.35 -6.41
C ALA A 206 -12.72 0.39 -6.74
N HIS A 207 -12.73 1.71 -6.53
CA HIS A 207 -13.87 2.55 -6.89
C HIS A 207 -14.11 2.59 -8.40
N VAL A 208 -13.04 2.78 -9.19
CA VAL A 208 -13.11 2.75 -10.66
C VAL A 208 -13.63 1.40 -11.17
N LEU A 209 -13.21 0.28 -10.57
CA LEU A 209 -13.77 -1.05 -10.88
C LEU A 209 -15.27 -1.12 -10.59
N GLU A 210 -15.73 -0.53 -9.50
CA GLU A 210 -17.15 -0.53 -9.12
C GLU A 210 -18.02 0.31 -10.07
N VAL A 211 -17.55 1.49 -10.47
CA VAL A 211 -18.33 2.40 -11.33
C VAL A 211 -18.27 2.03 -12.82
N ASN A 212 -17.10 1.57 -13.30
CA ASN A 212 -16.89 1.28 -14.73
C ASN A 212 -16.95 -0.22 -15.07
N GLY A 213 -16.91 -1.09 -14.07
CA GLY A 213 -16.80 -2.54 -14.26
C GLY A 213 -15.40 -2.99 -14.71
N LYS A 214 -15.32 -4.26 -15.12
CA LYS A 214 -14.05 -4.93 -15.50
C LYS A 214 -13.85 -5.12 -17.00
N GLU A 215 -14.82 -4.70 -17.80
CA GLU A 215 -14.81 -4.88 -19.26
C GLU A 215 -13.77 -3.97 -19.93
N GLY A 216 -13.32 -4.36 -21.13
CA GLY A 216 -12.33 -3.62 -21.91
C GLY A 216 -10.89 -4.10 -21.72
N THR A 217 -9.96 -3.43 -22.42
CA THR A 217 -8.52 -3.76 -22.35
C THR A 217 -7.90 -3.21 -21.05
N LEU A 218 -6.82 -3.83 -20.59
CA LEU A 218 -6.07 -3.34 -19.43
C LEU A 218 -5.46 -1.96 -19.67
N GLU A 219 -5.14 -1.63 -20.92
CA GLU A 219 -4.71 -0.29 -21.31
C GLU A 219 -5.83 0.72 -21.03
N LYS A 220 -7.01 0.48 -21.60
CA LYS A 220 -8.19 1.34 -21.39
C LYS A 220 -8.50 1.47 -19.91
N ARG A 221 -8.51 0.38 -19.15
CA ARG A 221 -8.85 0.40 -17.72
C ARG A 221 -7.81 1.15 -16.87
N PHE A 222 -6.54 1.14 -17.26
CA PHE A 222 -5.54 2.01 -16.66
C PHE A 222 -5.76 3.48 -17.04
N MET A 223 -6.12 3.77 -18.29
CA MET A 223 -6.50 5.12 -18.70
C MET A 223 -7.76 5.60 -17.97
N ASP A 224 -8.76 4.75 -17.76
CA ASP A 224 -9.97 5.09 -16.99
C ASP A 224 -9.64 5.48 -15.54
N PHE A 225 -8.61 4.88 -14.94
CA PHE A 225 -8.11 5.29 -13.63
C PHE A 225 -7.50 6.70 -13.65
N LEU A 226 -6.71 7.03 -14.67
CA LEU A 226 -6.15 8.38 -14.82
C LEU A 226 -7.25 9.40 -15.11
N LEU A 227 -8.18 9.06 -16.01
CA LEU A 227 -9.30 9.90 -16.40
C LEU A 227 -10.20 10.20 -15.19
N TYR A 228 -10.53 9.20 -14.38
CA TYR A 228 -11.32 9.39 -13.18
C TYR A 228 -10.68 10.42 -12.25
N ILE A 229 -9.36 10.34 -12.02
CA ILE A 229 -8.65 11.32 -11.19
C ILE A 229 -8.72 12.73 -11.81
N ALA A 230 -8.52 12.84 -13.13
CA ALA A 230 -8.54 14.11 -13.84
C ALA A 230 -9.93 14.77 -13.83
N GLU A 231 -10.99 14.00 -14.11
CA GLU A 231 -12.36 14.51 -14.23
C GLU A 231 -13.04 14.76 -12.88
N SER A 232 -12.89 13.83 -11.93
CA SER A 232 -13.49 13.98 -10.58
C SER A 232 -12.76 15.02 -9.73
N GLU A 233 -11.54 15.40 -10.15
CA GLU A 233 -10.65 16.26 -9.41
C GLU A 233 -10.32 15.76 -7.98
N LEU A 234 -10.64 14.49 -7.67
CA LEU A 234 -10.69 13.91 -6.34
C LEU A 234 -11.57 14.67 -5.33
N LEU A 235 -12.59 15.38 -5.83
CA LEU A 235 -13.57 16.11 -5.01
C LEU A 235 -14.82 15.28 -4.71
N GLU A 236 -15.02 14.17 -5.43
CA GLU A 236 -16.06 13.20 -5.12
C GLU A 236 -15.70 12.35 -3.89
N VAL A 237 -16.72 12.02 -3.09
CA VAL A 237 -16.54 11.13 -1.95
C VAL A 237 -16.44 9.69 -2.44
N ILE A 238 -15.27 9.07 -2.20
CA ILE A 238 -15.07 7.64 -2.47
C ILE A 238 -15.43 6.84 -1.22
N SER A 239 -16.48 6.04 -1.31
CA SER A 239 -16.92 5.06 -0.31
C SER A 239 -17.13 3.68 -0.95
N PHE A 240 -17.30 2.66 -0.11
CA PHE A 240 -17.45 1.28 -0.55
C PHE A 240 -18.67 0.60 0.07
N PRO A 241 -19.18 -0.49 -0.52
CA PRO A 241 -20.26 -1.29 0.07
C PRO A 241 -19.97 -1.83 1.46
N GLU A 242 -18.69 -1.98 1.84
CA GLU A 242 -18.26 -2.34 3.19
C GLU A 242 -18.53 -1.25 4.24
N ASN A 243 -18.63 0.01 3.82
CA ASN A 243 -18.91 1.12 4.72
C ASN A 243 -20.39 1.12 5.12
N ARG A 244 -20.67 1.20 6.42
CA ARG A 244 -22.05 1.19 6.94
C ARG A 244 -22.65 2.58 6.94
N ILE A 245 -21.82 3.58 7.21
CA ILE A 245 -22.18 4.98 7.28
C ILE A 245 -21.12 5.77 6.51
N VAL A 246 -21.57 6.76 5.75
CA VAL A 246 -20.70 7.78 5.13
C VAL A 246 -20.94 9.09 5.89
N PRO A 247 -20.12 9.42 6.90
CA PRO A 247 -20.29 10.66 7.64
C PRO A 247 -19.88 11.86 6.78
N SER A 248 -20.27 13.06 7.21
CA SER A 248 -19.79 14.29 6.58
C SER A 248 -18.35 14.56 7.01
N PHE A 249 -17.48 14.88 6.05
CA PHE A 249 -16.10 15.30 6.25
C PHE A 249 -15.94 16.75 5.81
N ASN A 250 -15.04 17.48 6.48
CA ASN A 250 -14.63 18.82 6.08
C ASN A 250 -13.31 18.82 5.28
N ASP A 251 -12.74 17.64 5.04
CA ASP A 251 -11.51 17.46 4.27
C ASP A 251 -11.78 17.71 2.78
N LEU A 252 -10.77 18.18 2.06
CA LEU A 252 -10.87 18.47 0.61
C LEU A 252 -11.06 17.20 -0.22
N VAL A 253 -10.28 16.15 0.11
CA VAL A 253 -10.33 14.85 -0.57
C VAL A 253 -10.83 13.83 0.44
N VAL A 254 -11.88 13.09 0.07
CA VAL A 254 -12.52 12.11 0.94
C VAL A 254 -12.47 10.73 0.30
N ILE A 255 -11.60 9.87 0.84
CA ILE A 255 -11.52 8.46 0.48
C ILE A 255 -11.65 7.66 1.77
N LEU A 256 -12.75 6.93 1.93
CA LEU A 256 -13.01 6.18 3.16
C LEU A 256 -12.13 4.93 3.24
N ASP A 257 -11.66 4.63 4.45
CA ASP A 257 -11.15 3.31 4.76
C ASP A 257 -12.33 2.32 4.70
N PRO A 258 -12.28 1.24 3.90
CA PRO A 258 -13.36 0.26 3.83
C PRO A 258 -13.58 -0.51 5.15
N VAL A 259 -12.69 -0.31 6.13
CA VAL A 259 -12.73 -0.98 7.44
C VAL A 259 -13.20 -0.04 8.57
N CYS A 260 -13.11 1.27 8.37
CA CYS A 260 -13.42 2.26 9.39
C CYS A 260 -14.14 3.46 8.77
N ASP A 261 -15.46 3.49 8.93
CA ASP A 261 -16.38 4.50 8.37
C ASP A 261 -16.02 5.96 8.73
N THR A 262 -15.31 6.17 9.84
CA THR A 262 -14.90 7.50 10.30
C THR A 262 -13.46 7.86 9.93
N ASN A 263 -12.74 6.98 9.22
CA ASN A 263 -11.36 7.20 8.82
C ASN A 263 -11.30 7.61 7.34
N ASN A 264 -11.11 8.91 7.09
CA ASN A 264 -10.72 9.40 5.77
C ASN A 264 -9.20 9.19 5.57
N VAL A 265 -8.82 8.26 4.70
CA VAL A 265 -7.40 7.95 4.45
C VAL A 265 -6.68 9.08 3.72
N ALA A 266 -7.43 9.95 3.05
CA ALA A 266 -6.93 11.07 2.26
C ALA A 266 -6.99 12.42 3.00
N SER A 267 -7.36 12.44 4.29
CA SER A 267 -7.47 13.66 5.14
C SER A 267 -6.21 14.54 5.21
N ARG A 268 -5.07 14.03 4.76
CA ARG A 268 -3.79 14.76 4.76
C ARG A 268 -3.34 15.22 3.37
N ILE A 269 -4.11 14.94 2.32
CA ILE A 269 -3.85 15.50 1.00
C ILE A 269 -4.21 16.97 1.04
N THR A 270 -3.21 17.82 0.83
CA THR A 270 -3.39 19.28 0.73
C THR A 270 -4.01 19.65 -0.62
N GLU A 271 -4.51 20.88 -0.73
CA GLU A 271 -5.04 21.38 -2.01
C GLU A 271 -3.97 21.40 -3.11
N ASP A 272 -2.73 21.75 -2.77
CA ASP A 272 -1.61 21.78 -3.72
C ASP A 272 -1.24 20.37 -4.19
N GLU A 273 -1.18 19.40 -3.26
CA GLU A 273 -0.98 17.99 -3.61
C GLU A 273 -2.14 17.46 -4.46
N ARG A 274 -3.40 17.82 -4.16
CA ARG A 274 -4.57 17.43 -4.96
C ARG A 274 -4.44 17.94 -6.39
N LYS A 275 -4.18 19.23 -6.57
CA LYS A 275 -4.00 19.84 -7.89
C LYS A 275 -2.86 19.20 -8.67
N GLU A 276 -1.75 18.88 -8.00
CA GLU A 276 -0.64 18.19 -8.64
C GLU A 276 -1.01 16.77 -9.06
N ILE A 277 -1.75 16.02 -8.24
CA ILE A 277 -2.26 14.69 -8.60
C ILE A 277 -3.15 14.77 -9.84
N VAL A 278 -4.08 15.73 -9.88
CA VAL A 278 -5.00 15.96 -11.00
C VAL A 278 -4.23 16.32 -12.27
N ARG A 279 -3.30 17.27 -12.19
CA ARG A 279 -2.45 17.68 -13.32
C ARG A 279 -1.65 16.49 -13.88
N LEU A 280 -0.99 15.74 -13.01
CA LEU A 280 -0.21 14.56 -13.42
C LEU A 280 -1.10 13.49 -14.06
N ALA A 281 -2.32 13.29 -13.55
CA ALA A 281 -3.26 12.31 -14.11
C ALA A 281 -3.76 12.74 -15.49
N ASP A 282 -4.11 14.02 -15.67
CA ASP A 282 -4.57 14.59 -16.95
C ASP A 282 -3.48 14.50 -18.03
N GLU A 283 -2.26 14.98 -17.73
CA GLU A 283 -1.12 14.89 -18.65
C GLU A 283 -0.76 13.44 -19.00
N SER A 284 -0.83 12.55 -18.00
CA SER A 284 -0.56 11.12 -18.22
C SER A 284 -1.64 10.45 -19.04
N TRP A 285 -2.90 10.85 -18.88
CA TRP A 285 -4.01 10.37 -19.68
C TRP A 285 -3.85 10.81 -21.14
N ALA A 286 -3.51 12.08 -21.37
CA ALA A 286 -3.26 12.62 -22.71
C ALA A 286 -2.10 11.88 -23.39
N THR A 287 -1.01 11.64 -22.66
CA THR A 287 0.15 10.87 -23.14
C THR A 287 -0.22 9.42 -23.47
N ALA A 288 -0.96 8.75 -22.59
CA ALA A 288 -1.43 7.38 -22.81
C ALA A 288 -2.38 7.29 -24.02
N ASN A 289 -3.29 8.25 -24.18
CA ASN A 289 -4.20 8.32 -25.29
C ASN A 289 -3.45 8.50 -26.62
N PHE A 290 -2.49 9.42 -26.67
CA PHE A 290 -1.65 9.61 -27.85
C PHE A 290 -0.83 8.36 -28.18
N ALA A 291 -0.19 7.74 -27.18
CA ALA A 291 0.55 6.48 -27.35
C ALA A 291 -0.33 5.34 -27.89
N SER A 292 -1.57 5.25 -27.43
CA SER A 292 -2.55 4.26 -27.87
C SER A 292 -2.96 4.47 -29.34
N VAL A 293 -3.30 5.71 -29.70
CA VAL A 293 -3.76 6.09 -31.05
C VAL A 293 -2.66 5.94 -32.08
N GLU A 294 -1.46 6.48 -31.81
CA GLU A 294 -0.31 6.39 -32.72
C GLU A 294 0.33 5.00 -32.69
N GLY A 295 0.06 4.21 -31.65
CA GLY A 295 0.69 2.91 -31.47
C GLY A 295 2.16 2.97 -31.11
N ASP A 296 2.59 4.05 -30.47
CA ASP A 296 3.97 4.29 -30.10
C ASP A 296 4.26 3.69 -28.72
N TYR A 297 4.98 2.58 -28.72
CA TYR A 297 5.37 1.86 -27.51
C TYR A 297 6.38 2.63 -26.65
N ASP A 298 7.17 3.53 -27.23
CA ASP A 298 8.20 4.27 -26.52
C ASP A 298 7.59 5.35 -25.62
N LEU A 299 6.46 5.93 -26.00
CA LEU A 299 5.74 6.90 -25.16
C LEU A 299 5.25 6.31 -23.84
N TRP A 300 4.99 5.00 -23.78
CA TRP A 300 4.65 4.34 -22.50
C TRP A 300 5.80 4.35 -21.49
N LYS A 301 7.06 4.56 -21.93
CA LYS A 301 8.20 4.76 -21.04
C LYS A 301 8.16 6.10 -20.33
N GLU A 302 7.46 7.10 -20.87
CA GLU A 302 7.25 8.37 -20.18
C GLU A 302 6.37 8.19 -18.95
N LEU A 303 5.42 7.25 -18.99
CA LEU A 303 4.52 6.94 -17.86
C LEU A 303 5.10 5.91 -16.89
N PHE A 304 5.79 4.90 -17.41
CA PHE A 304 6.22 3.74 -16.62
C PHE A 304 7.74 3.64 -16.41
N GLY A 305 8.49 4.58 -16.97
CA GLY A 305 9.94 4.65 -16.90
C GLY A 305 10.65 3.70 -17.88
N ARG A 306 11.97 3.85 -17.97
CA ARG A 306 12.85 3.10 -18.88
C ARG A 306 12.80 1.57 -18.79
N LEU A 307 12.28 1.04 -17.67
CA LEU A 307 12.13 -0.40 -17.45
C LEU A 307 10.85 -0.96 -18.08
N PHE A 308 9.98 -0.10 -18.61
CA PHE A 308 8.82 -0.53 -19.37
C PHE A 308 9.27 -1.42 -20.53
N LYS A 309 8.77 -2.64 -20.52
CA LYS A 309 9.03 -3.64 -21.55
C LYS A 309 7.83 -4.57 -21.66
N VAL A 310 7.38 -4.73 -22.89
CA VAL A 310 6.45 -5.77 -23.30
C VAL A 310 7.21 -6.76 -24.17
N GLU A 311 6.72 -7.99 -24.30
CA GLU A 311 7.27 -8.92 -25.29
C GLU A 311 7.05 -8.31 -26.67
N ASP A 312 8.09 -8.33 -27.53
CA ASP A 312 7.92 -7.97 -28.93
C ASP A 312 6.79 -8.87 -29.44
N ALA A 313 5.71 -8.25 -29.94
CA ALA A 313 4.68 -9.02 -30.62
C ALA A 313 5.42 -9.82 -31.68
N ALA A 314 5.37 -11.15 -31.59
CA ALA A 314 5.99 -12.01 -32.58
C ALA A 314 5.56 -11.48 -33.96
N SER A 315 6.52 -10.89 -34.67
CA SER A 315 6.36 -10.33 -36.00
C SER A 315 5.97 -11.41 -36.98
#